data_AF-A0A959EZ33-F1
#
_entry.id   AF-A0A959EZ33-F1
#
_cell.length_a   1.000
_cell.length_b   1.000
_cell.length_c   1.000
_cell.angle_alpha   90.00
_cell.angle_beta   90.00
_cell.angle_gamma   90.00
#
_symmetry.space_group_name_H-M   'P 1'
#
loop_
_entity.id
_entity.type
_entity.pdbx_description
1 polymer ?
#
loop_
_entity_poly.entity_id
_entity_poly.type
_entity_poly.pdbx_seq_one_letter_code
_entity_poly.pdbx_strand_id
1 'polypeptide(L)'
;MKKLLTFFFLLFTLGLLAQAPANDDCGGIIDLGEAPFCPDDVFFDNVEATPSDIGNDNIPDINECTGLGPMENDVWFSFIASDTIDDYTITVTGITDGMGSTPMLQPQVAVYRGDICGLDELELLDCGAADLGESVATLDLTGLDAGLTYFVRITDYSATGGDNEGTFQLCIKKKDPIVIVDDDIITNLCFGEVFDSGGPDGNYGPNENYTFSIQPSDPFVECIYFTLEYFNIDNSFDAITFYNGPSTSSPVISTITGGNFSDEGGGGVCYTVVATSGQLTMQIETDGSVQLDGFAGSWECSQQPCEPADLVSVTVGADAQTIIDAISTPLTQATITDINCPNASYGTFDATDNTNLGLNKGLLLTSGSVTGVANPGTFFTSTNNGAPGDEDLDIISQQSGNGSASQNACIIELDVFAATDELTFEYVFGSEEYPEFVNTSFNDIFAFLISGPGIVGDPGLGAQKNIAVLPAPASVPVQINSVNNLLNWEYYRNNADGPSVAYDGLTSDYLGVKKSLTAFSEVTPCNTYHLKLAVADRGDGSYDSGVFISELQGGVPTLEVVYNNGINYLVEECIDAPDEIVIGLDADLDQPITYDVVVMGTATPGADYTLNLPSSITFSPGM
;
A
#
# COMPACT_ATOMS: atom_id res chain seq x y z
N MET A 1 -7.71 -51.68 69.41
CA MET A 1 -7.08 -50.41 69.85
C MET A 1 -5.77 -50.23 69.09
N LYS A 2 -5.71 -49.29 68.15
CA LYS A 2 -4.49 -48.62 67.68
C LYS A 2 -4.94 -47.48 66.76
N LYS A 3 -4.61 -46.26 67.18
CA LYS A 3 -4.91 -44.99 66.49
C LYS A 3 -4.00 -44.88 65.27
N LEU A 4 -4.57 -44.59 64.10
CA LEU A 4 -3.80 -44.13 62.94
C LEU A 4 -3.72 -42.60 63.02
N LEU A 5 -2.49 -42.08 63.03
CA LEU A 5 -2.17 -40.67 62.89
C LEU A 5 -2.14 -40.33 61.39
N THR A 6 -2.94 -39.37 60.95
CA THR A 6 -2.90 -38.82 59.59
C THR A 6 -1.99 -37.59 59.60
N PHE A 7 -0.94 -37.59 58.80
CA PHE A 7 -0.05 -36.45 58.57
C PHE A 7 -0.65 -35.57 57.47
N PHE A 8 -0.78 -34.26 57.72
CA PHE A 8 -1.23 -33.28 56.75
C PHE A 8 0.00 -32.68 56.07
N PHE A 9 0.13 -32.83 54.76
CA PHE A 9 1.15 -32.17 53.94
C PHE A 9 0.47 -31.00 53.24
N LEU A 10 0.93 -29.76 53.51
CA LEU A 10 0.56 -28.59 52.71
C LEU A 10 1.33 -28.67 51.38
N LEU A 11 0.61 -28.75 50.26
CA LEU A 11 1.15 -28.41 48.93
C LEU A 11 1.00 -26.90 48.74
N PHE A 12 2.11 -26.21 48.48
CA PHE A 12 2.12 -24.89 47.87
C PHE A 12 2.04 -25.10 46.34
N THR A 13 0.99 -24.60 45.71
CA THR A 13 0.88 -24.48 44.25
C THR A 13 1.55 -23.16 43.85
N LEU A 14 2.65 -23.22 43.10
CA LEU A 14 3.13 -22.08 42.32
C LEU A 14 2.23 -21.99 41.08
N GLY A 15 1.49 -20.88 40.93
CA GLY A 15 0.88 -20.52 39.66
C GLY A 15 1.94 -19.88 38.77
N LEU A 16 2.02 -20.31 37.50
CA LEU A 16 2.64 -19.53 36.44
C LEU A 16 1.71 -18.34 36.19
N LEU A 17 2.14 -17.15 36.59
CA LEU A 17 1.53 -15.90 36.15
C LEU A 17 2.09 -15.62 34.76
N ALA A 18 1.22 -15.30 33.81
CA ALA A 18 1.64 -14.60 32.59
C ALA A 18 2.32 -13.29 33.02
N GLN A 19 3.44 -12.97 32.36
CA GLN A 19 4.38 -11.98 32.83
C GLN A 19 4.26 -10.77 31.91
N ALA A 20 3.90 -9.62 32.49
CA ALA A 20 3.94 -8.33 31.82
C ALA A 20 5.29 -8.10 31.10
N PRO A 21 5.31 -7.24 30.07
CA PRO A 21 6.51 -6.99 29.28
C PRO A 21 7.68 -6.56 30.16
N ALA A 22 8.91 -6.84 29.72
CA ALA A 22 10.09 -6.50 30.53
C ALA A 22 10.17 -5.01 30.86
N ASN A 23 9.59 -4.17 30.01
CA ASN A 23 9.51 -2.72 30.11
C ASN A 23 8.14 -2.18 30.52
N ASP A 24 7.33 -3.01 31.19
CA ASP A 24 6.08 -2.62 31.84
C ASP A 24 6.25 -1.39 32.75
N ASP A 25 7.30 -1.41 33.58
CA ASP A 25 7.65 -0.28 34.44
C ASP A 25 8.86 0.50 33.91
N CYS A 26 8.99 1.76 34.34
CA CYS A 26 10.20 2.59 34.09
C CYS A 26 11.52 1.89 34.48
N GLY A 27 11.49 0.99 35.46
CA GLY A 27 12.67 0.24 35.92
C GLY A 27 13.14 -0.85 34.96
N GLY A 28 12.29 -1.25 34.03
CA GLY A 28 12.52 -2.27 33.01
C GLY A 28 12.72 -1.72 31.59
N ILE A 29 12.89 -0.41 31.48
CA ILE A 29 12.98 0.33 30.21
C ILE A 29 13.89 -0.32 29.16
N ILE A 30 13.40 -0.37 27.92
CA ILE A 30 14.20 -0.76 26.76
C ILE A 30 14.96 0.47 26.25
N ASP A 31 16.29 0.40 26.31
CA ASP A 31 17.18 1.40 25.71
C ASP A 31 17.40 1.11 24.22
N LEU A 32 16.86 1.98 23.38
CA LEU A 32 16.97 1.92 21.91
C LEU A 32 18.32 2.44 21.40
N GLY A 33 19.12 3.05 22.27
CA GLY A 33 20.39 3.68 21.91
C GLY A 33 20.21 5.08 21.31
N GLU A 34 21.16 5.50 20.49
CA GLU A 34 21.09 6.79 19.78
C GLU A 34 20.12 6.69 18.60
N ALA A 35 19.12 7.57 18.56
CA ALA A 35 18.18 7.65 17.44
C ALA A 35 18.90 8.11 16.15
N PRO A 36 18.49 7.67 14.94
CA PRO A 36 17.21 7.05 14.63
C PRO A 36 17.15 5.55 14.98
N PHE A 37 15.95 5.09 15.36
CA PHE A 37 15.63 3.69 15.61
C PHE A 37 14.36 3.34 14.84
N CYS A 38 14.47 2.62 13.73
CA CYS A 38 13.29 2.15 12.99
C CYS A 38 13.61 0.90 12.17
N PRO A 39 13.94 -0.21 12.84
CA PRO A 39 14.09 -1.49 12.17
C PRO A 39 12.74 -2.06 11.74
N ASP A 40 12.69 -2.69 10.56
CA ASP A 40 11.49 -3.32 10.00
C ASP A 40 11.19 -4.71 10.61
N ASP A 41 12.11 -5.24 11.41
CA ASP A 41 12.09 -6.61 11.97
C ASP A 41 12.12 -6.66 13.51
N VAL A 42 11.94 -5.53 14.19
CA VAL A 42 11.85 -5.48 15.66
C VAL A 42 10.49 -4.95 16.09
N PHE A 43 9.83 -5.73 16.95
CA PHE A 43 8.48 -5.49 17.41
C PHE A 43 8.43 -5.56 18.94
N PHE A 44 7.47 -4.84 19.53
CA PHE A 44 7.23 -4.78 20.96
C PHE A 44 5.74 -5.03 21.22
N ASP A 45 5.38 -5.26 22.47
CA ASP A 45 3.98 -5.37 22.87
C ASP A 45 3.77 -4.69 24.22
N ASN A 46 2.51 -4.38 24.52
CA ASN A 46 2.09 -3.89 25.83
C ASN A 46 1.09 -4.85 26.51
N VAL A 47 1.06 -6.11 26.07
CA VAL A 47 0.07 -7.09 26.52
C VAL A 47 0.29 -7.44 28.00
N GLU A 48 -0.75 -7.32 28.82
CA GLU A 48 -0.74 -7.47 30.27
C GLU A 48 0.14 -6.45 31.03
N ALA A 49 0.58 -5.38 30.36
CA ALA A 49 1.23 -4.27 31.04
C ALA A 49 0.28 -3.62 32.06
N THR A 50 0.84 -2.99 33.08
CA THR A 50 0.13 -2.37 34.18
C THR A 50 0.49 -0.90 34.27
N PRO A 51 -0.46 -0.02 34.66
CA PRO A 51 -0.19 1.41 34.78
C PRO A 51 0.99 1.72 35.71
N SER A 52 2.08 2.27 35.17
CA SER A 52 3.15 2.88 35.96
C SER A 52 2.65 4.11 36.71
N ASP A 53 3.20 4.40 37.89
CA ASP A 53 2.95 5.63 38.67
C ASP A 53 4.21 6.49 38.75
N ILE A 54 4.27 7.56 37.96
CA ILE A 54 5.37 8.53 37.94
C ILE A 54 5.08 9.82 38.74
N GLY A 55 3.98 9.86 39.51
CA GLY A 55 3.61 11.02 40.33
C GLY A 55 2.34 11.74 39.88
N ASN A 56 2.20 13.02 40.26
CA ASN A 56 1.02 13.84 39.94
C ASN A 56 0.83 14.04 38.43
N ASP A 57 1.91 13.86 37.65
CA ASP A 57 1.95 13.99 36.20
C ASP A 57 1.86 12.63 35.49
N ASN A 58 1.30 11.60 36.17
CA ASN A 58 1.18 10.26 35.61
C ASN A 58 0.27 10.17 34.38
N ILE A 59 -0.57 11.17 34.12
CA ILE A 59 -1.26 11.33 32.85
C ILE A 59 -0.99 12.77 32.45
N PRO A 60 -0.50 13.04 31.22
CA PRO A 60 -0.47 14.39 30.69
C PRO A 60 -1.77 15.12 30.97
N ASP A 61 -1.70 16.33 31.51
CA ASP A 61 -2.92 17.05 31.86
C ASP A 61 -3.79 17.20 30.60
N ILE A 62 -5.11 17.05 30.73
CA ILE A 62 -6.05 17.06 29.58
C ILE A 62 -5.99 18.35 28.73
N ASN A 63 -5.36 19.41 29.25
CA ASN A 63 -5.15 20.68 28.57
C ASN A 63 -3.81 20.74 27.80
N GLU A 64 -2.90 19.79 28.03
CA GLU A 64 -1.60 19.65 27.37
C GLU A 64 -1.69 18.62 26.23
N CYS A 65 -2.56 17.61 26.37
CA CYS A 65 -2.72 16.52 25.41
C CYS A 65 -4.20 16.21 25.15
N THR A 66 -4.81 16.90 24.20
CA THR A 66 -6.22 16.67 23.87
C THR A 66 -6.40 15.31 23.21
N GLY A 67 -7.29 14.48 23.76
CA GLY A 67 -7.64 13.18 23.17
C GLY A 67 -6.96 11.99 23.82
N LEU A 68 -6.06 12.19 24.79
CA LEU A 68 -5.52 11.05 25.54
C LEU A 68 -6.59 10.44 26.45
N GLY A 69 -6.85 9.14 26.28
CA GLY A 69 -7.52 8.30 27.25
C GLY A 69 -6.67 8.01 28.50
N PRO A 70 -7.19 7.19 29.42
CA PRO A 70 -6.43 6.70 30.57
C PRO A 70 -5.16 5.98 30.10
N MET A 71 -4.02 6.22 30.77
CA MET A 71 -2.76 5.51 30.53
C MET A 71 -2.85 4.11 31.15
N GLU A 72 -3.41 3.16 30.41
CA GLU A 72 -3.51 1.75 30.77
C GLU A 72 -2.51 0.92 29.94
N ASN A 73 -2.01 -0.19 30.49
CA ASN A 73 -1.06 -1.07 29.79
C ASN A 73 0.14 -0.31 29.20
N ASP A 74 0.86 0.48 30.00
CA ASP A 74 1.95 1.28 29.48
C ASP A 74 3.27 0.52 29.46
N VAL A 75 4.08 0.83 28.45
CA VAL A 75 5.44 0.30 28.30
C VAL A 75 6.42 1.42 28.00
N TRP A 76 7.64 1.26 28.47
CA TRP A 76 8.64 2.33 28.51
C TRP A 76 9.85 2.05 27.63
N PHE A 77 10.30 3.09 26.92
CA PHE A 77 11.48 3.08 26.07
C PHE A 77 12.32 4.33 26.33
N SER A 78 13.63 4.23 26.10
CA SER A 78 14.51 5.40 26.07
C SER A 78 15.30 5.45 24.78
N PHE A 79 15.62 6.67 24.35
CA PHE A 79 16.59 6.90 23.29
C PHE A 79 17.46 8.11 23.62
N ILE A 80 18.65 8.16 23.03
CA ILE A 80 19.55 9.31 23.07
C ILE A 80 19.31 10.13 21.80
N ALA A 81 19.03 11.43 21.94
CA ALA A 81 18.95 12.31 20.79
C ALA A 81 20.34 12.44 20.15
N SER A 82 20.42 12.21 18.84
CA SER A 82 21.63 12.38 18.04
C SER A 82 22.08 13.84 18.02
N ASP A 83 23.37 14.04 17.82
CA ASP A 83 23.95 15.37 17.61
C ASP A 83 23.77 15.91 16.18
N THR A 84 23.10 15.14 15.30
CA THR A 84 22.84 15.50 13.90
C THR A 84 21.36 15.68 13.56
N ILE A 85 20.46 15.48 14.52
CA ILE A 85 18.99 15.53 14.33
C ILE A 85 18.41 16.44 15.41
N ASP A 86 17.73 17.51 14.99
CA ASP A 86 17.08 18.46 15.91
C ASP A 86 15.62 18.07 16.19
N ASP A 87 14.93 17.55 15.17
CA ASP A 87 13.51 17.23 15.20
C ASP A 87 13.29 15.76 14.83
N TYR A 88 12.34 15.11 15.51
CA TYR A 88 12.05 13.69 15.42
C TYR A 88 10.58 13.42 15.14
N THR A 89 10.30 12.35 14.41
CA THR A 89 8.96 11.78 14.32
C THR A 89 8.98 10.41 14.98
N ILE A 90 8.08 10.21 15.93
CA ILE A 90 7.83 8.93 16.60
C ILE A 90 6.54 8.36 16.06
N THR A 91 6.60 7.17 15.49
CA THR A 91 5.43 6.43 14.99
C THR A 91 5.31 5.12 15.76
N VAL A 92 4.11 4.86 16.26
CA VAL A 92 3.69 3.59 16.87
C VAL A 92 2.67 2.97 15.93
N THR A 93 3.03 1.84 15.32
CA THR A 93 2.18 1.14 14.36
C THR A 93 1.80 -0.20 14.95
N GLY A 94 0.53 -0.40 15.26
CA GLY A 94 -0.03 -1.71 15.60
C GLY A 94 0.13 -2.66 14.43
N ILE A 95 0.79 -3.78 14.67
CA ILE A 95 1.13 -4.76 13.64
C ILE A 95 0.82 -6.16 14.12
N THR A 96 0.51 -7.02 13.18
CA THR A 96 0.58 -8.47 13.38
C THR A 96 1.97 -8.90 13.01
N ASP A 97 2.76 -9.34 13.98
CA ASP A 97 4.09 -9.85 13.70
C ASP A 97 4.02 -11.18 12.93
N GLY A 98 5.17 -11.68 12.46
CA GLY A 98 5.27 -13.00 11.83
C GLY A 98 4.95 -14.19 12.75
N MET A 99 4.46 -13.93 13.96
CA MET A 99 3.98 -14.90 14.95
C MET A 99 2.47 -14.74 15.23
N GLY A 100 1.74 -13.91 14.49
CA GLY A 100 0.28 -13.80 14.55
C GLY A 100 -0.23 -13.04 15.76
N SER A 101 0.56 -12.11 16.29
CA SER A 101 0.14 -11.26 17.39
C SER A 101 -1.07 -10.39 17.05
N THR A 102 -1.84 -10.03 18.07
CA THR A 102 -2.95 -9.08 17.88
C THR A 102 -2.34 -7.70 17.75
N PRO A 103 -2.64 -6.93 16.68
CA PRO A 103 -2.09 -5.60 16.52
C PRO A 103 -2.67 -4.70 17.63
N MET A 104 -1.81 -3.88 18.22
CA MET A 104 -2.25 -2.80 19.11
C MET A 104 -3.23 -1.89 18.35
N LEU A 105 -4.36 -1.57 18.97
CA LEU A 105 -5.31 -0.61 18.44
C LEU A 105 -5.28 0.65 19.28
N GLN A 106 -5.61 1.78 18.65
CA GLN A 106 -5.70 3.06 19.33
C GLN A 106 -4.45 3.40 20.17
N PRO A 107 -3.22 3.25 19.64
CA PRO A 107 -2.01 3.56 20.38
C PRO A 107 -1.99 5.02 20.86
N GLN A 108 -1.33 5.25 21.98
CA GLN A 108 -0.95 6.57 22.46
C GLN A 108 0.52 6.60 22.83
N VAL A 109 1.15 7.74 22.61
CA VAL A 109 2.56 7.96 22.84
C VAL A 109 2.74 9.26 23.61
N ALA A 110 3.62 9.25 24.62
CA ALA A 110 4.01 10.43 25.38
C ALA A 110 5.52 10.44 25.60
N VAL A 111 6.15 11.62 25.48
CA VAL A 111 7.60 11.76 25.52
C VAL A 111 8.00 12.71 26.62
N TYR A 112 9.00 12.31 27.41
CA TYR A 112 9.43 13.00 28.61
C TYR A 112 10.94 13.27 28.61
N ARG A 113 11.34 14.30 29.36
CA ARG A 113 12.73 14.51 29.81
C ARG A 113 12.80 14.48 31.34
N GLY A 114 13.93 14.09 31.91
CA GLY A 114 14.14 14.13 33.36
C GLY A 114 14.80 12.87 33.92
N ASP A 115 14.34 12.41 35.08
CA ASP A 115 14.77 11.14 35.71
C ASP A 115 13.56 10.19 35.83
N ILE A 116 13.61 9.09 35.07
CA ILE A 116 12.43 8.27 34.73
C ILE A 116 11.79 7.52 35.91
N CYS A 117 12.52 7.30 37.01
CA CYS A 117 11.98 6.58 38.17
C CYS A 117 11.98 7.41 39.46
N GLY A 118 12.09 8.74 39.32
CA GLY A 118 11.83 9.69 40.40
C GLY A 118 10.38 10.14 40.40
N LEU A 119 9.75 10.15 41.57
CA LEU A 119 8.38 10.64 41.71
C LEU A 119 8.33 12.15 41.45
N ASP A 120 7.52 12.59 40.48
CA ASP A 120 7.45 13.99 40.01
C ASP A 120 8.79 14.51 39.42
N GLU A 121 9.61 13.64 38.80
CA GLU A 121 10.92 14.01 38.21
C GLU A 121 10.97 13.97 36.67
N LEU A 122 9.85 13.65 36.01
CA LEU A 122 9.70 13.72 34.56
C LEU A 122 8.89 14.96 34.16
N GLU A 123 9.37 15.66 33.13
CA GLU A 123 8.64 16.73 32.46
C GLU A 123 8.18 16.20 31.10
N LEU A 124 6.87 16.24 30.87
CA LEU A 124 6.28 15.93 29.57
C LEU A 124 6.74 16.97 28.55
N LEU A 125 7.19 16.49 27.39
CA LEU A 125 7.53 17.33 26.24
C LEU A 125 6.36 17.42 25.27
N ASP A 126 5.85 16.27 24.84
CA ASP A 126 4.72 16.20 23.91
C ASP A 126 4.09 14.79 23.92
N CYS A 127 2.96 14.64 23.25
CA CYS A 127 2.13 13.44 23.25
C CYS A 127 1.21 13.35 22.01
N GLY A 128 0.81 12.14 21.66
CA GLY A 128 -0.14 11.89 20.56
C GLY A 128 -0.96 10.62 20.80
N ALA A 129 -2.09 10.51 20.10
CA ALA A 129 -2.91 9.30 20.09
C ALA A 129 -3.56 9.09 18.73
N ALA A 130 -3.80 7.83 18.40
CA ALA A 130 -4.57 7.43 17.24
C ALA A 130 -6.07 7.71 17.42
N ASP A 131 -6.79 7.93 16.32
CA ASP A 131 -8.25 8.03 16.32
C ASP A 131 -8.92 6.67 16.64
N LEU A 132 -10.23 6.68 16.93
CA LEU A 132 -10.98 5.47 17.26
C LEU A 132 -10.98 4.47 16.09
N GLY A 133 -10.41 3.28 16.32
CA GLY A 133 -10.34 2.20 15.34
C GLY A 133 -9.08 2.22 14.48
N GLU A 134 -8.23 3.24 14.60
CA GLU A 134 -6.94 3.30 13.93
C GLU A 134 -5.87 2.54 14.71
N SER A 135 -4.86 2.02 14.00
CA SER A 135 -3.72 1.29 14.58
C SER A 135 -2.42 2.10 14.57
N VAL A 136 -2.44 3.37 14.17
CA VAL A 136 -1.22 4.18 14.01
C VAL A 136 -1.35 5.49 14.79
N ALA A 137 -0.36 5.75 15.66
CA ALA A 137 -0.17 7.04 16.30
C ALA A 137 1.18 7.63 15.89
N THR A 138 1.17 8.92 15.57
CA THR A 138 2.37 9.68 15.19
C THR A 138 2.52 10.89 16.10
N LEU A 139 3.74 11.17 16.52
CA LEU A 139 4.11 12.32 17.34
C LEU A 139 5.37 12.97 16.80
N ASP A 140 5.29 14.25 16.49
CA ASP A 140 6.43 15.07 16.10
C ASP A 140 7.01 15.80 17.29
N LEU A 141 8.32 15.64 17.51
CA LEU A 141 9.07 16.32 18.55
C LEU A 141 10.02 17.32 17.90
N THR A 142 10.00 18.56 18.36
CA THR A 142 10.93 19.59 17.86
C THR A 142 11.91 20.06 18.92
N GLY A 143 13.16 20.29 18.52
CA GLY A 143 14.18 20.93 19.36
C GLY A 143 14.63 20.09 20.54
N LEU A 144 14.87 18.79 20.33
CA LEU A 144 15.50 17.96 21.36
C LEU A 144 16.97 18.34 21.53
N ASP A 145 17.41 18.55 22.77
CA ASP A 145 18.81 18.76 23.11
C ASP A 145 19.65 17.50 22.81
N ALA A 146 20.60 17.64 21.88
CA ALA A 146 21.53 16.60 21.47
C ALA A 146 22.30 15.94 22.63
N GLY A 147 22.45 14.62 22.55
CA GLY A 147 23.18 13.80 23.52
C GLY A 147 22.46 13.59 24.85
N LEU A 148 21.24 14.10 25.01
CA LEU A 148 20.40 13.82 26.17
C LEU A 148 19.52 12.59 25.92
N THR A 149 19.16 11.93 27.02
CA THR A 149 18.22 10.81 27.03
C THR A 149 16.79 11.32 27.16
N TYR A 150 15.91 10.79 26.32
CA TYR A 150 14.46 11.01 26.35
C TYR A 150 13.76 9.69 26.62
N PHE A 151 12.57 9.78 27.21
CA PHE A 151 11.77 8.63 27.61
C PHE A 151 10.46 8.64 26.86
N VAL A 152 10.11 7.52 26.24
CA VAL A 152 8.88 7.32 25.48
C VAL A 152 8.02 6.35 26.26
N ARG A 153 6.78 6.76 26.56
CA ARG A 153 5.74 5.94 27.13
C ARG A 153 4.74 5.62 26.03
N ILE A 154 4.47 4.35 25.81
CA ILE A 154 3.48 3.87 24.84
C ILE A 154 2.39 3.14 25.60
N THR A 155 1.13 3.41 25.26
CA THR A 155 -0.07 2.86 25.90
C THR A 155 -1.14 2.65 24.82
N ASP A 156 -2.25 2.02 25.17
CA ASP A 156 -3.46 1.97 24.36
C ASP A 156 -4.63 2.60 25.12
N TYR A 157 -5.67 3.05 24.40
CA TYR A 157 -6.91 3.51 25.05
C TYR A 157 -8.15 2.91 24.42
N SER A 158 -9.18 2.73 25.25
CA SER A 158 -10.48 2.22 24.82
C SER A 158 -11.62 3.12 25.27
N ALA A 159 -12.38 3.66 24.30
CA ALA A 159 -13.59 4.43 24.61
C ALA A 159 -14.75 3.54 25.13
N THR A 160 -14.67 2.22 24.90
CA THR A 160 -15.71 1.25 25.28
C THR A 160 -15.28 0.28 26.39
N GLY A 161 -14.00 0.33 26.80
CA GLY A 161 -13.41 -0.53 27.84
C GLY A 161 -13.10 -1.95 27.38
N GLY A 162 -12.91 -2.16 26.07
CA GLY A 162 -12.35 -3.39 25.51
C GLY A 162 -10.83 -3.30 25.35
N ASP A 163 -10.15 -4.45 25.40
CA ASP A 163 -8.69 -4.56 25.33
C ASP A 163 -8.18 -4.12 23.95
N ASN A 164 -7.31 -3.12 23.94
CA ASN A 164 -6.64 -2.61 22.73
C ASN A 164 -5.11 -2.82 22.78
N GLU A 165 -4.62 -3.48 23.83
CA GLU A 165 -3.24 -3.95 23.97
C GLU A 165 -2.87 -4.92 22.82
N GLY A 166 -1.61 -4.93 22.44
CA GLY A 166 -1.15 -5.76 21.35
C GLY A 166 0.28 -5.47 20.94
N THR A 167 0.69 -6.07 19.83
CA THR A 167 2.00 -5.84 19.25
C THR A 167 2.02 -4.59 18.38
N PHE A 168 3.14 -3.90 18.44
CA PHE A 168 3.40 -2.71 17.66
C PHE A 168 4.87 -2.64 17.24
N GLN A 169 5.11 -1.87 16.19
CA GLN A 169 6.42 -1.42 15.78
C GLN A 169 6.62 0.02 16.28
N LEU A 170 7.80 0.29 16.84
CA LEU A 170 8.21 1.64 17.24
C LEU A 170 9.27 2.15 16.27
N CYS A 171 8.98 3.29 15.66
CA CYS A 171 9.86 3.98 14.74
C CYS A 171 10.14 5.39 15.27
N ILE A 172 11.40 5.71 15.57
CA ILE A 172 11.90 7.04 15.91
C ILE A 172 12.85 7.47 14.80
N LYS A 173 12.39 8.31 13.90
CA LYS A 173 13.19 8.83 12.78
C LYS A 173 13.43 10.32 12.94
N LYS A 174 14.40 10.84 12.19
CA LYS A 174 14.48 12.28 11.97
C LYS A 174 13.15 12.72 11.35
N LYS A 175 12.54 13.78 11.88
CA LYS A 175 11.36 14.39 11.26
C LYS A 175 11.78 14.88 9.88
N ASP A 176 11.05 14.46 8.86
CA ASP A 176 11.30 14.98 7.52
C ASP A 176 11.04 16.49 7.55
N PRO A 177 11.99 17.29 7.05
CA PRO A 177 11.81 18.73 7.06
C PRO A 177 10.64 19.06 6.14
N ILE A 178 9.53 19.48 6.73
CA ILE A 178 8.36 19.96 6.00
C ILE A 178 8.64 21.37 5.51
N VAL A 179 8.57 21.56 4.21
CA VAL A 179 8.69 22.85 3.56
C VAL A 179 7.30 23.25 3.03
N ILE A 180 6.82 24.43 3.44
CA ILE A 180 5.61 25.04 2.86
C ILE A 180 6.10 26.12 1.89
N VAL A 181 5.72 26.04 0.62
CA VAL A 181 6.21 26.98 -0.41
C VAL A 181 5.34 28.23 -0.46
N ASP A 182 5.60 29.18 0.45
CA ASP A 182 4.92 30.48 0.55
C ASP A 182 5.81 31.71 0.21
N ASP A 183 7.07 31.47 -0.15
CA ASP A 183 8.06 32.44 -0.66
C ASP A 183 9.13 31.67 -1.48
N ASP A 184 10.11 32.38 -2.04
CA ASP A 184 11.30 31.77 -2.62
C ASP A 184 12.16 31.08 -1.54
N ILE A 185 12.26 29.75 -1.61
CA ILE A 185 12.94 28.90 -0.63
C ILE A 185 14.13 28.19 -1.27
N ILE A 186 15.26 28.20 -0.57
CA ILE A 186 16.44 27.39 -0.90
C ILE A 186 16.73 26.49 0.29
N THR A 187 16.71 25.18 0.07
CA THR A 187 17.14 24.18 1.05
C THR A 187 18.48 23.57 0.66
N ASN A 188 19.32 23.26 1.65
CA ASN A 188 20.54 22.47 1.49
C ASN A 188 20.38 21.03 1.98
N LEU A 189 19.16 20.64 2.36
CA LEU A 189 18.84 19.31 2.86
C LEU A 189 18.69 18.33 1.69
N CYS A 190 19.21 17.13 1.89
CA CYS A 190 19.18 16.07 0.89
C CYS A 190 17.89 15.25 0.89
N PHE A 191 16.95 15.53 1.79
CA PHE A 191 15.65 14.89 1.84
C PHE A 191 14.64 15.77 2.57
N GLY A 192 13.35 15.50 2.36
CA GLY A 192 12.24 16.11 3.07
C GLY A 192 10.92 16.03 2.32
N GLU A 193 9.92 16.71 2.88
CA GLU A 193 8.60 16.85 2.31
C GLU A 193 8.34 18.31 1.96
N VAL A 194 7.59 18.55 0.90
CA VAL A 194 7.24 19.88 0.43
C VAL A 194 5.77 19.93 0.06
N PHE A 195 5.10 20.97 0.55
CA PHE A 195 3.71 21.28 0.27
C PHE A 195 3.63 22.64 -0.42
N ASP A 196 2.51 22.88 -1.11
CA ASP A 196 2.18 24.22 -1.56
C ASP A 196 1.94 25.19 -0.39
N SER A 197 1.63 26.44 -0.71
CA SER A 197 1.44 27.54 0.24
C SER A 197 0.27 27.34 1.22
N GLY A 198 -0.69 26.46 0.90
CA GLY A 198 -1.80 26.06 1.76
C GLY A 198 -1.41 25.07 2.86
N GLY A 199 -0.25 24.42 2.73
CA GLY A 199 0.20 23.35 3.62
C GLY A 199 -0.59 22.04 3.41
N PRO A 200 -0.46 21.05 4.31
CA PRO A 200 -1.00 19.70 4.10
C PRO A 200 -2.52 19.59 3.94
N ASP A 201 -3.27 20.54 4.52
CA ASP A 201 -4.73 20.49 4.61
C ASP A 201 -5.43 21.63 3.85
N GLY A 202 -4.66 22.51 3.21
CA GLY A 202 -5.16 23.77 2.66
C GLY A 202 -4.85 23.90 1.17
N ASN A 203 -5.74 24.60 0.46
CA ASN A 203 -5.51 24.93 -0.95
C ASN A 203 -4.40 25.98 -1.09
N TYR A 204 -3.67 25.91 -2.21
CA TYR A 204 -2.65 26.90 -2.56
C TYR A 204 -3.23 28.32 -2.73
N GLY A 205 -2.39 29.34 -2.62
CA GLY A 205 -2.80 30.74 -2.73
C GLY A 205 -2.88 31.26 -4.19
N PRO A 206 -3.64 32.33 -4.43
CA PRO A 206 -3.76 32.95 -5.75
C PRO A 206 -2.58 33.89 -6.07
N ASN A 207 -2.20 33.99 -7.36
CA ASN A 207 -1.17 34.88 -7.92
C ASN A 207 0.24 34.62 -7.35
N GLU A 208 0.57 33.35 -7.13
CA GLU A 208 1.86 32.92 -6.59
C GLU A 208 2.90 32.78 -7.70
N ASN A 209 4.14 33.08 -7.36
CA ASN A 209 5.29 32.85 -8.22
C ASN A 209 6.49 32.61 -7.31
N TYR A 210 6.58 31.39 -6.80
CA TYR A 210 7.57 30.97 -5.82
C TYR A 210 8.46 29.89 -6.39
N THR A 211 9.71 29.88 -5.94
CA THR A 211 10.67 28.83 -6.25
C THR A 211 11.04 28.03 -5.01
N PHE A 212 11.09 26.72 -5.14
CA PHE A 212 11.70 25.82 -4.17
C PHE A 212 12.93 25.17 -4.80
N SER A 213 14.12 25.55 -4.31
CA SER A 213 15.39 25.04 -4.80
C SER A 213 16.08 24.12 -3.80
N ILE A 214 16.39 22.90 -4.24
CA ILE A 214 17.21 21.94 -3.51
C ILE A 214 18.65 22.10 -3.98
N GLN A 215 19.50 22.66 -3.12
CA GLN A 215 20.90 22.96 -3.39
C GLN A 215 21.79 22.40 -2.27
N PRO A 216 22.02 21.07 -2.24
CA PRO A 216 22.84 20.44 -1.21
C PRO A 216 24.23 21.05 -1.14
N SER A 217 24.75 21.24 0.08
CA SER A 217 26.11 21.77 0.26
C SER A 217 27.20 20.74 -0.04
N ASP A 218 26.84 19.44 -0.09
CA ASP A 218 27.76 18.37 -0.44
C ASP A 218 28.02 18.38 -1.97
N PRO A 219 29.26 18.66 -2.41
CA PRO A 219 29.58 18.70 -3.84
C PRO A 219 29.58 17.32 -4.51
N PHE A 220 29.35 16.24 -3.76
CA PHE A 220 29.28 14.87 -4.29
C PHE A 220 27.85 14.41 -4.62
N VAL A 221 26.82 15.23 -4.40
CA VAL A 221 25.47 14.90 -4.88
C VAL A 221 25.46 14.96 -6.40
N GLU A 222 25.16 13.82 -7.03
CA GLU A 222 25.09 13.68 -8.50
C GLU A 222 23.65 13.51 -8.99
N CYS A 223 22.72 13.14 -8.10
CA CYS A 223 21.31 12.94 -8.43
C CYS A 223 20.37 13.49 -7.35
N ILE A 224 19.23 14.01 -7.77
CA ILE A 224 18.07 14.28 -6.91
C ILE A 224 16.85 13.60 -7.52
N TYR A 225 16.22 12.73 -6.73
CA TYR A 225 14.90 12.18 -7.02
C TYR A 225 13.87 13.04 -6.30
N PHE A 226 12.84 13.45 -7.02
CA PHE A 226 11.73 14.21 -6.48
C PHE A 226 10.44 13.52 -6.91
N THR A 227 9.55 13.26 -5.97
CA THR A 227 8.24 12.65 -6.24
C THR A 227 7.18 13.64 -5.80
N LEU A 228 6.27 14.01 -6.70
CA LEU A 228 4.97 14.52 -6.28
C LEU A 228 4.13 13.30 -5.93
N GLU A 229 3.88 13.13 -4.64
CA GLU A 229 2.98 12.08 -4.13
C GLU A 229 1.59 12.33 -4.69
N TYR A 230 1.16 13.59 -4.64
CA TYR A 230 0.03 14.09 -5.41
C TYR A 230 0.22 15.53 -5.88
N PHE A 231 -0.55 15.89 -6.90
CA PHE A 231 -0.84 17.27 -7.27
C PHE A 231 -2.30 17.39 -7.71
N ASN A 232 -2.87 18.59 -7.58
CA ASN A 232 -4.17 19.00 -8.09
C ASN A 232 -4.16 20.53 -8.23
N ILE A 233 -3.92 21.04 -9.45
CA ILE A 233 -3.75 22.47 -9.74
C ILE A 233 -4.71 22.94 -10.83
N ASP A 234 -5.04 24.25 -10.89
CA ASP A 234 -5.83 24.82 -12.00
C ASP A 234 -5.02 24.86 -13.29
N ASN A 235 -5.24 23.83 -14.10
CA ASN A 235 -4.62 23.65 -15.40
C ASN A 235 -4.88 24.79 -16.40
N SER A 236 -5.83 25.70 -16.18
CA SER A 236 -6.07 26.81 -17.12
C SER A 236 -4.88 27.77 -17.23
N PHE A 237 -4.19 28.03 -16.13
CA PHE A 237 -3.10 29.01 -16.06
C PHE A 237 -2.03 28.70 -15.01
N ASP A 238 -2.27 27.74 -14.11
CA ASP A 238 -1.32 27.37 -13.10
C ASP A 238 -0.32 26.35 -13.65
N ALA A 239 0.88 26.36 -13.09
CA ALA A 239 1.96 25.47 -13.49
C ALA A 239 2.92 25.16 -12.34
N ILE A 240 3.41 23.92 -12.33
CA ILE A 240 4.58 23.48 -11.57
C ILE A 240 5.67 23.12 -12.59
N THR A 241 6.76 23.88 -12.62
CA THR A 241 7.90 23.63 -13.52
C THR A 241 9.13 23.15 -12.75
N PHE A 242 9.74 22.08 -13.22
CA PHE A 242 10.97 21.52 -12.66
C PHE A 242 12.17 21.84 -13.55
N TYR A 243 13.26 22.28 -12.94
CA TYR A 243 14.49 22.68 -13.60
C TYR A 243 15.69 21.88 -13.07
N ASN A 244 16.53 21.40 -13.99
CA ASN A 244 17.76 20.68 -13.69
C ASN A 244 18.89 21.65 -13.31
N GLY A 245 18.79 22.23 -12.13
CA GLY A 245 19.81 23.08 -11.53
C GLY A 245 19.25 24.10 -10.52
N PRO A 246 20.06 25.11 -10.14
CA PRO A 246 19.77 25.99 -8.99
C PRO A 246 18.74 27.11 -9.22
N SER A 247 18.13 27.22 -10.42
CA SER A 247 17.23 28.34 -10.71
C SER A 247 16.36 28.08 -11.94
N THR A 248 15.39 28.96 -12.17
CA THR A 248 14.55 29.02 -13.39
C THR A 248 15.32 29.34 -14.68
N SER A 249 16.62 29.66 -14.58
CA SER A 249 17.51 29.79 -15.76
C SER A 249 18.17 28.47 -16.19
N SER A 250 18.01 27.42 -15.39
CA SER A 250 18.51 26.08 -15.68
C SER A 250 17.64 25.38 -16.74
N PRO A 251 18.10 24.27 -17.36
CA PRO A 251 17.28 23.51 -18.29
C PRO A 251 16.00 22.97 -17.62
N VAL A 252 14.85 23.11 -18.27
CA VAL A 252 13.59 22.50 -17.83
C VAL A 252 13.70 20.98 -17.94
N ILE A 253 13.29 20.25 -16.90
CA ILE A 253 13.10 18.80 -16.92
C ILE A 253 11.70 18.50 -17.43
N SER A 254 10.70 19.06 -16.75
CA SER A 254 9.29 18.92 -17.09
C SER A 254 8.49 20.10 -16.56
N THR A 255 7.28 20.24 -17.11
CA THR A 255 6.30 21.21 -16.64
C THR A 255 4.96 20.51 -16.52
N ILE A 256 4.43 20.47 -15.30
CA ILE A 256 3.02 20.17 -15.06
C ILE A 256 2.29 21.49 -15.25
N THR A 257 1.55 21.57 -16.33
CA THR A 257 0.70 22.71 -16.67
C THR A 257 -0.53 22.13 -17.34
N GLY A 258 -1.65 22.84 -17.33
CA GLY A 258 -2.72 22.50 -18.27
C GLY A 258 -2.46 23.07 -19.66
N GLY A 259 -1.31 22.69 -20.21
CA GLY A 259 -0.91 23.10 -21.54
C GLY A 259 -1.84 22.52 -22.60
N ASN A 260 -2.69 23.39 -23.17
CA ASN A 260 -3.40 23.28 -24.47
C ASN A 260 -4.80 22.66 -24.53
N PHE A 261 -5.42 22.24 -23.43
CA PHE A 261 -6.75 21.61 -23.48
C PHE A 261 -7.74 22.30 -22.53
N SER A 262 -9.00 22.33 -22.95
CA SER A 262 -9.97 23.40 -22.63
C SER A 262 -10.74 23.28 -21.32
N ASP A 263 -10.36 22.41 -20.39
CA ASP A 263 -11.19 22.14 -19.21
C ASP A 263 -10.39 22.16 -17.89
N GLU A 264 -11.08 22.68 -16.87
CA GLU A 264 -10.64 23.19 -15.56
C GLU A 264 -9.85 22.18 -14.70
N GLY A 265 -8.68 22.56 -14.17
CA GLY A 265 -7.99 21.76 -13.16
C GLY A 265 -7.33 20.48 -13.65
N GLY A 266 -6.51 19.85 -12.81
CA GLY A 266 -6.22 18.44 -12.97
C GLY A 266 -5.16 17.93 -12.03
N GLY A 267 -5.50 16.85 -11.35
CA GLY A 267 -4.62 16.18 -10.43
C GLY A 267 -4.04 14.87 -10.95
N GLY A 268 -3.18 14.30 -10.14
CA GLY A 268 -2.59 12.99 -10.37
C GLY A 268 -1.62 12.64 -9.25
N VAL A 269 -1.19 11.39 -9.26
CA VAL A 269 -0.34 10.80 -8.21
C VAL A 269 0.94 10.20 -8.80
N CYS A 270 1.93 9.96 -7.93
CA CYS A 270 3.20 9.30 -8.27
C CYS A 270 4.00 9.95 -9.41
N TYR A 271 4.00 11.28 -9.53
CA TYR A 271 4.76 11.95 -10.60
C TYR A 271 6.22 12.15 -10.19
N THR A 272 7.13 11.47 -10.87
CA THR A 272 8.56 11.46 -10.51
C THR A 272 9.39 12.34 -11.43
N VAL A 273 10.31 13.11 -10.85
CA VAL A 273 11.28 13.99 -11.51
C VAL A 273 12.68 13.62 -11.07
N VAL A 274 13.61 13.60 -12.03
CA VAL A 274 15.00 13.23 -11.78
C VAL A 274 15.94 14.34 -12.27
N ALA A 275 16.70 14.95 -11.35
CA ALA A 275 17.69 15.98 -11.67
C ALA A 275 19.11 15.43 -11.62
N THR A 276 19.79 15.46 -12.77
CA THR A 276 21.16 14.95 -12.96
C THR A 276 22.27 15.97 -12.69
N SER A 277 21.92 17.21 -12.35
CA SER A 277 22.90 18.26 -12.06
C SER A 277 23.36 18.29 -10.60
N GLY A 278 22.80 17.42 -9.76
CA GLY A 278 22.95 17.45 -8.30
C GLY A 278 22.18 18.60 -7.61
N GLN A 279 21.37 19.35 -8.36
CA GLN A 279 20.52 20.44 -7.89
C GLN A 279 19.19 20.43 -8.64
N LEU A 280 18.11 20.80 -7.96
CA LEU A 280 16.76 20.87 -8.52
C LEU A 280 16.13 22.21 -8.14
N THR A 281 15.35 22.80 -9.05
CA THR A 281 14.44 23.91 -8.71
C THR A 281 13.06 23.58 -9.21
N MET A 282 12.07 23.66 -8.33
CA MET A 282 10.65 23.65 -8.65
C MET A 282 10.15 25.10 -8.62
N GLN A 283 9.34 25.51 -9.60
CA GLN A 283 8.68 26.80 -9.63
C GLN A 283 7.17 26.58 -9.69
N ILE A 284 6.43 27.26 -8.83
CA ILE A 284 4.97 27.25 -8.82
C ILE A 284 4.50 28.62 -9.26
N GLU A 285 3.69 28.65 -10.32
CA GLU A 285 3.06 29.85 -10.84
C GLU A 285 1.54 29.64 -10.81
N THR A 286 0.81 30.51 -10.09
CA THR A 286 -0.65 30.44 -9.99
C THR A 286 -1.29 31.74 -10.45
N ASP A 287 -2.54 31.67 -10.90
CA ASP A 287 -3.33 32.83 -11.32
C ASP A 287 -4.28 33.34 -10.22
N GLY A 288 -5.15 34.29 -10.54
CA GLY A 288 -6.07 34.92 -9.58
C GLY A 288 -7.38 34.16 -9.34
N SER A 289 -7.58 33.00 -9.96
CA SER A 289 -8.79 32.18 -10.00
C SER A 289 -8.48 30.75 -9.56
N VAL A 290 -9.52 30.00 -9.15
CA VAL A 290 -9.51 28.57 -8.82
C VAL A 290 -8.27 28.09 -8.03
N GLN A 291 -8.41 27.94 -6.72
CA GLN A 291 -7.40 27.31 -5.88
C GLN A 291 -7.88 25.89 -5.55
N LEU A 292 -7.05 24.88 -5.82
CA LEU A 292 -7.33 23.47 -5.55
C LEU A 292 -6.38 22.95 -4.45
N ASP A 293 -6.41 21.63 -4.21
CA ASP A 293 -5.68 20.99 -3.10
C ASP A 293 -4.15 21.11 -3.21
N GLY A 294 -3.62 21.57 -4.35
CA GLY A 294 -2.21 21.92 -4.48
C GLY A 294 -1.33 20.71 -4.69
N PHE A 295 -0.29 20.55 -3.89
CA PHE A 295 0.60 19.39 -4.05
C PHE A 295 1.26 18.99 -2.73
N ALA A 296 1.57 17.71 -2.63
CA ALA A 296 2.55 17.18 -1.69
C ALA A 296 3.63 16.44 -2.46
N GLY A 297 4.88 16.70 -2.12
CA GLY A 297 6.02 16.02 -2.71
C GLY A 297 7.10 15.69 -1.69
N SER A 298 7.97 14.77 -2.09
CA SER A 298 9.13 14.33 -1.33
C SER A 298 10.38 14.43 -2.22
N TRP A 299 11.55 14.55 -1.60
CA TRP A 299 12.80 14.45 -2.34
C TRP A 299 13.85 13.65 -1.58
N GLU A 300 14.79 13.10 -2.34
CA GLU A 300 15.99 12.48 -1.83
C GLU A 300 17.17 12.73 -2.78
N CYS A 301 18.37 12.87 -2.22
CA CYS A 301 19.61 13.05 -2.99
C CYS A 301 20.47 11.79 -2.94
N SER A 302 21.16 11.51 -4.05
CA SER A 302 22.15 10.44 -4.15
C SER A 302 23.51 10.99 -4.54
N GLN A 303 24.55 10.39 -3.93
CA GLN A 303 25.95 10.59 -4.33
C GLN A 303 26.34 9.75 -5.55
N GLN A 304 25.45 8.86 -6.02
CA GLN A 304 25.63 8.14 -7.28
C GLN A 304 24.91 8.89 -8.40
N PRO A 305 25.37 8.74 -9.66
CA PRO A 305 24.61 9.19 -10.81
C PRO A 305 23.18 8.65 -10.78
N CYS A 306 22.23 9.41 -11.36
CA CYS A 306 20.87 8.93 -11.48
C CYS A 306 20.82 7.61 -12.27
N GLU A 307 20.13 6.62 -11.72
CA GLU A 307 19.90 5.36 -12.42
C GLU A 307 18.85 5.61 -13.52
N PRO A 308 19.10 5.19 -14.77
CA PRO A 308 18.09 5.27 -15.80
C PRO A 308 16.94 4.31 -15.47
N ALA A 309 15.70 4.74 -15.72
CA ALA A 309 14.55 3.86 -15.59
C ALA A 309 14.65 2.68 -16.57
N ASP A 310 14.24 1.50 -16.12
CA ASP A 310 14.14 0.32 -16.98
C ASP A 310 12.90 0.43 -17.89
N LEU A 311 12.91 -0.25 -19.03
CA LEU A 311 11.71 -0.48 -19.83
C LEU A 311 11.01 -1.76 -19.38
N VAL A 312 9.69 -1.81 -19.50
CA VAL A 312 8.96 -3.08 -19.38
C VAL A 312 9.39 -4.02 -20.52
N SER A 313 9.57 -5.30 -20.21
CA SER A 313 9.82 -6.35 -21.19
C SER A 313 8.50 -6.98 -21.61
N VAL A 314 8.24 -7.12 -22.92
CA VAL A 314 6.98 -7.66 -23.44
C VAL A 314 7.23 -8.86 -24.36
N THR A 315 6.54 -9.97 -24.07
CA THR A 315 6.50 -11.16 -24.92
C THR A 315 5.23 -11.14 -25.77
N VAL A 316 5.38 -10.91 -27.07
CA VAL A 316 4.26 -10.76 -28.02
C VAL A 316 3.69 -12.12 -28.43
N GLY A 317 2.36 -12.24 -28.48
CA GLY A 317 1.69 -13.44 -28.99
C GLY A 317 2.04 -14.69 -28.19
N ALA A 318 2.12 -14.52 -26.86
CA ALA A 318 2.36 -15.59 -25.90
C ALA A 318 1.39 -16.75 -26.15
N ASP A 319 1.90 -17.99 -26.20
CA ASP A 319 1.00 -19.14 -26.27
C ASP A 319 0.23 -19.30 -24.95
N ALA A 320 -0.83 -20.12 -24.97
CA ALA A 320 -1.68 -20.31 -23.79
C ALA A 320 -0.87 -20.72 -22.55
N GLN A 321 0.19 -21.53 -22.71
CA GLN A 321 1.03 -21.94 -21.58
C GLN A 321 1.85 -20.78 -21.02
N THR A 322 2.42 -19.94 -21.89
CA THR A 322 3.16 -18.75 -21.49
C THR A 322 2.27 -17.79 -20.70
N ILE A 323 1.00 -17.64 -21.10
CA ILE A 323 0.03 -16.84 -20.35
C ILE A 323 -0.25 -17.47 -18.99
N ILE A 324 -0.54 -18.78 -18.94
CA ILE A 324 -0.78 -19.51 -17.70
C ILE A 324 0.40 -19.36 -16.73
N ASP A 325 1.63 -19.50 -17.20
CA ASP A 325 2.85 -19.37 -16.39
C ASP A 325 3.05 -17.94 -15.84
N ALA A 326 2.52 -16.93 -16.54
CA ALA A 326 2.62 -15.53 -16.13
C ALA A 326 1.52 -15.11 -15.13
N ILE A 327 0.35 -15.76 -15.16
CA ILE A 327 -0.80 -15.37 -14.32
C ILE A 327 -1.16 -16.38 -13.24
N SER A 328 -0.74 -17.64 -13.34
CA SER A 328 -1.10 -18.66 -12.37
C SER A 328 -0.12 -18.66 -11.22
N THR A 329 -0.66 -18.80 -10.02
CA THR A 329 0.14 -19.17 -8.85
C THR A 329 -0.17 -20.62 -8.50
N PRO A 330 0.59 -21.21 -7.57
CA PRO A 330 0.20 -22.45 -6.94
C PRO A 330 -1.28 -22.55 -6.51
N LEU A 331 -1.82 -21.54 -5.83
CA LEU A 331 -3.19 -21.58 -5.26
C LEU A 331 -4.30 -21.40 -6.28
N THR A 332 -3.97 -20.78 -7.41
CA THR A 332 -4.92 -20.33 -8.41
C THR A 332 -4.38 -20.72 -9.77
N GLN A 333 -4.75 -21.95 -10.17
CA GLN A 333 -4.44 -22.46 -11.49
C GLN A 333 -5.50 -21.99 -12.48
N ALA A 334 -5.04 -21.29 -13.52
CA ALA A 334 -5.85 -20.89 -14.65
C ALA A 334 -5.72 -21.88 -15.81
N THR A 335 -6.81 -22.10 -16.53
CA THR A 335 -6.81 -22.74 -17.84
C THR A 335 -7.41 -21.79 -18.85
N ILE A 336 -6.66 -21.45 -19.89
CA ILE A 336 -7.18 -20.64 -20.99
C ILE A 336 -8.26 -21.44 -21.74
N THR A 337 -9.46 -20.87 -21.83
CA THR A 337 -10.61 -21.48 -22.53
C THR A 337 -10.79 -20.90 -23.92
N ASP A 338 -10.52 -19.60 -24.10
CA ASP A 338 -10.51 -18.95 -25.40
C ASP A 338 -9.52 -17.78 -25.46
N ILE A 339 -8.94 -17.57 -26.64
CA ILE A 339 -8.17 -16.36 -26.97
C ILE A 339 -8.79 -15.79 -28.24
N ASN A 340 -9.63 -14.79 -28.07
CA ASN A 340 -10.22 -14.03 -29.15
C ASN A 340 -9.55 -12.65 -29.20
N CYS A 341 -8.29 -12.65 -29.63
CA CYS A 341 -7.48 -11.45 -29.82
C CYS A 341 -6.79 -11.49 -31.18
N PRO A 342 -6.58 -10.34 -31.83
CA PRO A 342 -5.60 -10.22 -32.90
C PRO A 342 -4.19 -10.60 -32.39
N ASN A 343 -3.37 -11.19 -33.26
CA ASN A 343 -2.08 -11.80 -32.87
C ASN A 343 -1.08 -10.88 -32.15
N ALA A 344 -1.24 -9.56 -32.25
CA ALA A 344 -0.36 -8.58 -31.62
C ALA A 344 -1.03 -7.80 -30.48
N SER A 345 -2.27 -8.13 -30.12
CA SER A 345 -3.06 -7.39 -29.12
C SER A 345 -2.96 -7.97 -27.71
N TYR A 346 -2.12 -8.99 -27.51
CA TYR A 346 -1.87 -9.58 -26.21
C TYR A 346 -0.45 -10.14 -26.11
N GLY A 347 -0.01 -10.31 -24.87
CA GLY A 347 1.30 -10.85 -24.54
C GLY A 347 1.46 -11.03 -23.03
N THR A 348 2.66 -11.36 -22.60
CA THR A 348 3.03 -11.27 -21.17
C THR A 348 4.06 -10.17 -20.98
N PHE A 349 4.17 -9.67 -19.76
CA PHE A 349 5.17 -8.67 -19.40
C PHE A 349 6.01 -9.10 -18.19
N ASP A 350 7.23 -8.58 -18.13
CA ASP A 350 8.11 -8.60 -16.98
C ASP A 350 8.65 -7.18 -16.77
N ALA A 351 8.77 -6.74 -15.53
CA ALA A 351 9.24 -5.42 -15.15
C ALA A 351 9.98 -5.47 -13.81
N THR A 352 10.81 -4.47 -13.57
CA THR A 352 11.52 -4.26 -12.30
C THR A 352 10.83 -3.16 -11.50
N ASP A 353 11.19 -3.03 -10.23
CA ASP A 353 10.75 -1.90 -9.38
C ASP A 353 11.26 -0.54 -9.91
N ASN A 354 12.27 -0.55 -10.79
CA ASN A 354 12.82 0.62 -11.47
C ASN A 354 12.08 0.97 -12.78
N THR A 355 10.92 0.35 -13.02
CA THR A 355 9.94 0.82 -14.01
C THR A 355 8.88 1.66 -13.34
N ASN A 356 8.23 2.55 -14.08
CA ASN A 356 7.09 3.31 -13.54
C ASN A 356 5.74 2.57 -13.62
N LEU A 357 5.72 1.28 -13.97
CA LEU A 357 4.49 0.50 -14.10
C LEU A 357 3.83 0.20 -12.75
N GLY A 358 4.61 -0.31 -11.79
CA GLY A 358 4.09 -0.75 -10.48
C GLY A 358 3.70 -2.21 -10.37
N LEU A 359 3.95 -3.02 -11.40
CA LEU A 359 3.71 -4.47 -11.44
C LEU A 359 4.94 -5.18 -11.98
N ASN A 360 5.27 -6.35 -11.44
CA ASN A 360 6.53 -7.04 -11.78
C ASN A 360 6.41 -8.03 -12.94
N LYS A 361 5.27 -8.69 -13.10
CA LYS A 361 4.99 -9.58 -14.24
C LYS A 361 3.52 -9.85 -14.39
N GLY A 362 3.12 -10.34 -15.56
CA GLY A 362 1.76 -10.83 -15.78
C GLY A 362 1.32 -10.81 -17.24
N LEU A 363 0.00 -10.71 -17.44
CA LEU A 363 -0.65 -10.65 -18.74
C LEU A 363 -0.85 -9.19 -19.18
N LEU A 364 -0.65 -8.93 -20.46
CA LEU A 364 -0.94 -7.65 -21.09
C LEU A 364 -1.96 -7.85 -22.21
N LEU A 365 -3.07 -7.12 -22.13
CA LEU A 365 -4.07 -7.00 -23.20
C LEU A 365 -4.08 -5.57 -23.71
N THR A 366 -4.20 -5.38 -25.03
CA THR A 366 -4.34 -4.05 -25.63
C THR A 366 -5.43 -4.04 -26.69
N SER A 367 -6.03 -2.88 -26.92
CA SER A 367 -6.96 -2.70 -28.03
C SER A 367 -6.25 -2.57 -29.38
N GLY A 368 -4.94 -2.29 -29.41
CA GLY A 368 -4.12 -2.32 -30.62
C GLY A 368 -2.95 -3.29 -30.59
N SER A 369 -1.71 -2.82 -30.36
CA SER A 369 -0.50 -3.66 -30.45
C SER A 369 0.45 -3.59 -29.24
N VAL A 370 0.74 -4.75 -28.63
CA VAL A 370 1.69 -4.87 -27.51
C VAL A 370 3.15 -4.55 -27.90
N THR A 371 3.48 -4.53 -29.19
CA THR A 371 4.85 -4.30 -29.68
C THR A 371 5.40 -2.92 -29.34
N GLY A 372 4.51 -1.94 -29.13
CA GLY A 372 4.88 -0.56 -28.84
C GLY A 372 4.91 -0.24 -27.34
N VAL A 373 4.44 -1.15 -26.48
CA VAL A 373 4.19 -0.86 -25.07
C VAL A 373 5.47 -0.60 -24.27
N ALA A 374 6.57 -1.27 -24.63
CA ALA A 374 7.89 -1.08 -24.04
C ALA A 374 8.62 0.17 -24.58
N ASN A 375 8.01 1.34 -24.43
CA ASN A 375 8.54 2.65 -24.81
C ASN A 375 8.14 3.71 -23.77
N PRO A 376 8.67 4.94 -23.81
CA PRO A 376 8.18 6.03 -22.98
C PRO A 376 6.71 6.40 -23.28
N GLY A 377 6.04 7.08 -22.34
CA GLY A 377 4.63 7.51 -22.43
C GLY A 377 4.31 8.23 -23.73
N THR A 378 5.16 9.19 -24.11
CA THR A 378 5.12 9.94 -25.40
C THR A 378 5.07 9.09 -26.69
N PHE A 379 5.28 7.78 -26.61
CA PHE A 379 5.23 6.89 -27.76
C PHE A 379 3.81 6.40 -28.03
N PHE A 380 3.34 6.64 -29.26
CA PHE A 380 2.07 6.12 -29.76
C PHE A 380 2.23 4.72 -30.35
N THR A 381 1.70 3.73 -29.65
CA THR A 381 1.44 2.35 -30.11
C THR A 381 0.35 2.29 -31.18
N SER A 382 -0.73 3.08 -31.02
CA SER A 382 -1.80 3.41 -31.98
C SER A 382 -1.91 2.47 -33.19
N THR A 383 -2.60 1.34 -33.04
CA THR A 383 -2.73 0.31 -34.07
C THR A 383 -4.17 -0.17 -34.22
N ASN A 384 -4.86 0.33 -35.25
CA ASN A 384 -6.15 -0.25 -35.64
C ASN A 384 -6.00 -1.65 -36.26
N ASN A 385 -6.35 -2.68 -35.49
CA ASN A 385 -6.27 -4.09 -35.91
C ASN A 385 -7.52 -4.59 -36.69
N GLY A 386 -8.57 -3.78 -36.80
CA GLY A 386 -9.85 -4.08 -37.46
C GLY A 386 -10.68 -5.21 -36.83
N ALA A 387 -10.41 -5.62 -35.59
CA ALA A 387 -11.21 -6.64 -34.90
C ALA A 387 -12.62 -6.12 -34.57
N PRO A 388 -13.64 -6.99 -34.52
CA PRO A 388 -14.95 -6.60 -34.01
C PRO A 388 -14.87 -6.18 -32.53
N GLY A 389 -15.91 -5.50 -32.04
CA GLY A 389 -16.11 -5.27 -30.62
C GLY A 389 -16.64 -6.48 -29.86
N ASP A 390 -17.05 -6.24 -28.62
CA ASP A 390 -17.61 -7.23 -27.70
C ASP A 390 -18.97 -6.77 -27.13
N GLU A 391 -19.93 -7.70 -27.06
CA GLU A 391 -21.30 -7.40 -26.61
C GLU A 391 -21.37 -7.06 -25.11
N ASP A 392 -20.55 -7.70 -24.26
CA ASP A 392 -20.54 -7.41 -22.83
C ASP A 392 -19.94 -6.02 -22.56
N LEU A 393 -18.86 -5.65 -23.27
CA LEU A 393 -18.30 -4.29 -23.23
C LEU A 393 -19.32 -3.23 -23.72
N ASP A 394 -20.09 -3.54 -24.76
CA ASP A 394 -21.16 -2.64 -25.26
C ASP A 394 -22.28 -2.43 -24.23
N ILE A 395 -22.59 -3.45 -23.43
CA ILE A 395 -23.57 -3.36 -22.33
C ILE A 395 -23.02 -2.46 -21.22
N ILE A 396 -21.75 -2.63 -20.82
CA ILE A 396 -21.11 -1.77 -19.80
C ILE A 396 -21.05 -0.33 -20.29
N SER A 397 -20.69 -0.10 -21.56
CA SER A 397 -20.69 1.23 -22.21
C SER A 397 -22.06 1.91 -22.16
N GLN A 398 -23.15 1.15 -22.35
CA GLN A 398 -24.51 1.67 -22.23
C GLN A 398 -24.87 2.03 -20.77
N GLN A 399 -24.42 1.22 -19.82
CA GLN A 399 -24.66 1.46 -18.39
C GLN A 399 -23.83 2.64 -17.85
N SER A 400 -22.63 2.87 -18.39
CA SER A 400 -21.75 3.98 -18.03
C SER A 400 -22.01 5.28 -18.80
N GLY A 401 -23.02 5.30 -19.68
CA GLY A 401 -23.60 6.53 -20.25
C GLY A 401 -23.06 7.00 -21.60
N ASN A 402 -22.12 6.28 -22.23
CA ASN A 402 -21.65 6.61 -23.59
C ASN A 402 -22.42 5.84 -24.68
N GLY A 403 -22.68 4.55 -24.48
CA GLY A 403 -23.50 3.71 -25.35
C GLY A 403 -22.95 3.46 -26.76
N SER A 404 -21.72 3.89 -27.06
CA SER A 404 -21.04 3.55 -28.31
C SER A 404 -20.60 2.09 -28.29
N ALA A 405 -20.68 1.44 -29.45
CA ALA A 405 -20.17 0.10 -29.65
C ALA A 405 -18.64 0.09 -29.61
N SER A 406 -18.10 -0.96 -29.02
CA SER A 406 -16.69 -1.26 -28.97
C SER A 406 -16.19 -1.75 -30.33
N GLN A 407 -14.88 -1.63 -30.54
CA GLN A 407 -14.16 -2.14 -31.70
C GLN A 407 -12.75 -2.54 -31.29
N ASN A 408 -12.04 -3.27 -32.14
CA ASN A 408 -10.66 -3.66 -31.88
C ASN A 408 -10.48 -4.50 -30.59
N ALA A 409 -11.50 -5.28 -30.21
CA ALA A 409 -11.50 -6.01 -28.95
C ALA A 409 -10.42 -7.10 -28.91
N CYS A 410 -9.78 -7.24 -27.76
CA CYS A 410 -8.98 -8.39 -27.38
C CYS A 410 -9.57 -8.99 -26.10
N ILE A 411 -9.96 -10.26 -26.20
CA ILE A 411 -10.64 -11.01 -25.16
C ILE A 411 -9.84 -12.28 -24.86
N ILE A 412 -9.51 -12.48 -23.59
CA ILE A 412 -8.99 -13.75 -23.08
C ILE A 412 -9.97 -14.28 -22.03
N GLU A 413 -10.41 -15.51 -22.25
CA GLU A 413 -11.27 -16.23 -21.33
C GLU A 413 -10.46 -17.36 -20.68
N LEU A 414 -10.66 -17.53 -19.38
CA LEU A 414 -10.02 -18.57 -18.61
C LEU A 414 -10.92 -19.10 -17.50
N ASP A 415 -10.74 -20.37 -17.19
CA ASP A 415 -11.32 -21.00 -16.02
C ASP A 415 -10.27 -21.00 -14.91
N VAL A 416 -10.61 -20.42 -13.76
CA VAL A 416 -9.78 -20.37 -12.56
C VAL A 416 -10.33 -21.33 -11.53
N PHE A 417 -9.53 -22.30 -11.12
CA PHE A 417 -9.85 -23.07 -9.92
C PHE A 417 -9.50 -22.24 -8.69
N ALA A 418 -10.52 -21.86 -7.91
CA ALA A 418 -10.33 -21.20 -6.63
C ALA A 418 -10.22 -22.27 -5.54
N ALA A 419 -9.02 -22.46 -5.00
CA ALA A 419 -8.79 -23.35 -3.87
C ALA A 419 -9.33 -22.80 -2.55
N THR A 420 -9.76 -21.54 -2.53
CA THR A 420 -9.99 -20.73 -1.32
C THR A 420 -11.16 -19.76 -1.55
N ASP A 421 -11.49 -18.94 -0.56
CA ASP A 421 -12.73 -18.13 -0.52
C ASP A 421 -12.61 -16.74 -1.16
N GLU A 422 -11.45 -16.46 -1.75
CA GLU A 422 -11.17 -15.21 -2.44
C GLU A 422 -10.45 -15.48 -3.77
N LEU A 423 -10.74 -14.64 -4.77
CA LEU A 423 -9.95 -14.49 -5.97
C LEU A 423 -9.60 -13.01 -6.17
N THR A 424 -8.31 -12.71 -6.21
CA THR A 424 -7.78 -11.34 -6.35
C THR A 424 -6.63 -11.27 -7.35
N PHE A 425 -6.45 -10.11 -7.96
CA PHE A 425 -5.28 -9.77 -8.76
C PHE A 425 -5.14 -8.25 -8.90
N GLU A 426 -3.91 -7.80 -9.11
CA GLU A 426 -3.58 -6.41 -9.34
C GLU A 426 -3.62 -6.06 -10.84
N TYR A 427 -3.95 -4.82 -11.17
CA TYR A 427 -3.94 -4.36 -12.54
C TYR A 427 -3.62 -2.87 -12.68
N VAL A 428 -3.12 -2.51 -13.85
CA VAL A 428 -2.94 -1.11 -14.30
C VAL A 428 -3.57 -0.97 -15.67
N PHE A 429 -4.57 -0.11 -15.78
CA PHE A 429 -5.09 0.38 -17.05
C PHE A 429 -4.34 1.64 -17.49
N GLY A 430 -4.00 1.72 -18.78
CA GLY A 430 -3.36 2.86 -19.42
C GLY A 430 -3.95 3.16 -20.80
N SER A 431 -3.87 4.41 -21.24
CA SER A 431 -4.38 4.83 -22.55
C SER A 431 -3.59 6.00 -23.15
N GLU A 432 -3.53 6.02 -24.48
CA GLU A 432 -3.10 7.17 -25.31
C GLU A 432 -4.21 8.26 -25.41
N GLU A 433 -5.41 7.98 -24.90
CA GLU A 433 -6.52 8.94 -24.88
C GLU A 433 -6.44 9.92 -23.69
N TYR A 434 -5.56 9.66 -22.72
CA TYR A 434 -5.31 10.54 -21.59
C TYR A 434 -4.27 11.61 -21.91
N PRO A 435 -4.41 12.84 -21.39
CA PRO A 435 -5.64 13.44 -20.84
C PRO A 435 -6.52 14.09 -21.93
N GLU A 436 -6.10 14.12 -23.20
CA GLU A 436 -6.66 14.96 -24.27
C GLU A 436 -8.12 14.66 -24.60
N PHE A 437 -8.56 13.43 -24.35
CA PHE A 437 -9.88 12.95 -24.74
C PHE A 437 -10.79 12.62 -23.55
N VAL A 438 -10.35 12.97 -22.34
CA VAL A 438 -11.15 12.89 -21.11
C VAL A 438 -12.47 13.65 -21.28
N ASN A 439 -13.56 13.06 -20.78
CA ASN A 439 -14.93 13.57 -20.87
C ASN A 439 -15.48 13.71 -22.31
N THR A 440 -14.84 13.09 -23.30
CA THR A 440 -15.35 13.03 -24.68
C THR A 440 -15.99 11.67 -24.99
N SER A 441 -16.34 11.45 -26.28
CA SER A 441 -16.90 10.17 -26.73
C SER A 441 -15.86 9.04 -26.78
N PHE A 442 -14.59 9.41 -26.92
CA PHE A 442 -13.39 8.59 -26.88
C PHE A 442 -13.14 8.17 -25.43
N ASN A 443 -13.49 6.93 -25.11
CA ASN A 443 -13.19 6.37 -23.80
C ASN A 443 -13.26 4.86 -23.95
N ASP A 444 -12.11 4.34 -24.33
CA ASP A 444 -11.80 2.92 -24.32
C ASP A 444 -12.24 2.26 -23.01
N ILE A 445 -12.52 0.97 -23.15
CA ILE A 445 -13.23 0.22 -22.13
C ILE A 445 -12.59 -1.15 -21.95
N PHE A 446 -12.51 -1.56 -20.70
CA PHE A 446 -12.14 -2.92 -20.33
C PHE A 446 -13.08 -3.43 -19.25
N ALA A 447 -13.09 -4.75 -19.08
CA ALA A 447 -13.84 -5.39 -18.01
C ALA A 447 -13.14 -6.67 -17.56
N PHE A 448 -13.28 -6.97 -16.29
CA PHE A 448 -12.97 -8.27 -15.72
C PHE A 448 -14.28 -8.89 -15.26
N LEU A 449 -14.79 -9.82 -16.04
CA LEU A 449 -16.08 -10.43 -15.82
C LEU A 449 -15.89 -11.80 -15.16
N ILE A 450 -16.40 -11.94 -13.94
CA ILE A 450 -16.39 -13.21 -13.20
C ILE A 450 -17.78 -13.83 -13.18
N SER A 451 -17.85 -15.13 -13.41
CA SER A 451 -19.06 -15.93 -13.18
C SER A 451 -18.73 -17.28 -12.53
N GLY A 452 -19.68 -17.82 -11.78
CA GLY A 452 -19.50 -19.08 -11.07
C GLY A 452 -20.45 -19.23 -9.88
N PRO A 453 -20.31 -20.30 -9.10
CA PRO A 453 -21.13 -20.53 -7.90
C PRO A 453 -21.08 -19.35 -6.93
N GLY A 454 -22.24 -18.90 -6.43
CA GLY A 454 -22.31 -17.80 -5.46
C GLY A 454 -22.16 -16.39 -6.05
N ILE A 455 -21.64 -16.24 -7.27
CA ILE A 455 -21.54 -14.94 -7.95
C ILE A 455 -22.91 -14.50 -8.45
N VAL A 456 -23.35 -13.33 -8.00
CA VAL A 456 -24.53 -12.64 -8.54
C VAL A 456 -24.04 -11.68 -9.61
N GLY A 457 -24.36 -11.99 -10.87
CA GLY A 457 -23.96 -11.16 -12.01
C GLY A 457 -24.70 -9.83 -12.10
N ASP A 458 -24.08 -8.90 -12.80
CA ASP A 458 -24.62 -7.58 -13.08
C ASP A 458 -25.73 -7.65 -14.14
N PRO A 459 -26.69 -6.70 -14.11
CA PRO A 459 -27.79 -6.69 -15.06
C PRO A 459 -27.31 -6.70 -16.52
N GLY A 460 -27.80 -7.63 -17.33
CA GLY A 460 -27.50 -7.69 -18.76
C GLY A 460 -26.25 -8.50 -19.13
N LEU A 461 -25.31 -8.72 -18.21
CA LEU A 461 -24.02 -9.39 -18.48
C LEU A 461 -24.07 -10.92 -18.35
N GLY A 462 -25.22 -11.54 -18.64
CA GLY A 462 -25.29 -13.01 -18.72
C GLY A 462 -24.94 -13.75 -17.42
N ALA A 463 -25.22 -13.17 -16.25
CA ALA A 463 -24.82 -13.68 -14.92
C ALA A 463 -23.31 -13.56 -14.59
N GLN A 464 -22.59 -12.70 -15.32
CA GLN A 464 -21.24 -12.27 -14.97
C GLN A 464 -21.27 -10.97 -14.17
N LYS A 465 -20.30 -10.78 -13.28
CA LYS A 465 -20.10 -9.57 -12.48
C LYS A 465 -18.82 -8.88 -12.93
N ASN A 466 -18.83 -7.57 -13.14
CA ASN A 466 -17.61 -6.81 -13.38
C ASN A 466 -16.87 -6.51 -12.07
N ILE A 467 -15.61 -6.91 -11.98
CA ILE A 467 -14.72 -6.66 -10.83
C ILE A 467 -13.59 -5.66 -11.15
N ALA A 468 -13.59 -5.08 -12.36
CA ALA A 468 -12.77 -3.92 -12.74
C ALA A 468 -13.46 -2.61 -12.29
N VAL A 469 -13.56 -2.41 -10.98
CA VAL A 469 -14.23 -1.24 -10.38
C VAL A 469 -13.32 -0.55 -9.37
N LEU A 470 -13.52 0.75 -9.15
CA LEU A 470 -12.90 1.45 -8.02
C LEU A 470 -13.37 0.87 -6.69
N PRO A 471 -12.55 0.91 -5.63
CA PRO A 471 -12.94 0.48 -4.29
C PRO A 471 -14.23 1.13 -3.79
N ALA A 472 -14.88 0.48 -2.83
CA ALA A 472 -16.00 1.09 -2.12
C ALA A 472 -15.56 2.41 -1.46
N PRO A 473 -16.42 3.45 -1.42
CA PRO A 473 -17.84 3.42 -1.74
C PRO A 473 -18.20 3.71 -3.20
N ALA A 474 -17.22 4.05 -4.06
CA ALA A 474 -17.50 4.47 -5.43
C ALA A 474 -18.07 3.32 -6.28
N SER A 475 -17.42 2.15 -6.25
CA SER A 475 -17.83 0.94 -7.00
C SER A 475 -18.21 1.23 -8.47
N VAL A 476 -17.47 2.15 -9.09
CA VAL A 476 -17.66 2.55 -10.50
C VAL A 476 -16.72 1.74 -11.40
N PRO A 477 -17.18 1.26 -12.58
CA PRO A 477 -16.31 0.64 -13.57
C PRO A 477 -15.16 1.56 -13.96
N VAL A 478 -13.95 1.01 -14.03
CA VAL A 478 -12.75 1.76 -14.42
C VAL A 478 -12.71 1.93 -15.93
N GLN A 479 -12.60 3.18 -16.36
CA GLN A 479 -12.50 3.66 -17.75
C GLN A 479 -11.99 5.12 -17.72
N ILE A 480 -11.58 5.65 -18.87
CA ILE A 480 -10.98 7.00 -18.99
C ILE A 480 -11.79 8.11 -18.33
N ASN A 481 -13.09 8.20 -18.61
CA ASN A 481 -14.01 9.21 -18.09
C ASN A 481 -14.40 8.97 -16.63
N SER A 482 -14.03 7.84 -16.02
CA SER A 482 -14.27 7.56 -14.60
C SER A 482 -13.02 7.74 -13.73
N VAL A 483 -11.81 7.63 -14.31
CA VAL A 483 -10.54 7.82 -13.62
C VAL A 483 -9.65 8.63 -14.54
N ASN A 484 -9.45 9.90 -14.24
CA ASN A 484 -8.66 10.82 -15.03
C ASN A 484 -8.17 11.98 -14.18
N ASN A 485 -7.44 12.90 -14.78
CA ASN A 485 -6.95 14.10 -14.12
C ASN A 485 -8.05 14.99 -13.51
N LEU A 486 -9.31 14.92 -13.96
CA LEU A 486 -10.40 15.76 -13.47
C LEU A 486 -11.34 15.06 -12.48
N LEU A 487 -11.52 13.76 -12.63
CA LEU A 487 -12.45 12.94 -11.85
C LEU A 487 -11.73 11.71 -11.31
N ASN A 488 -11.81 11.51 -9.99
CA ASN A 488 -11.08 10.46 -9.27
C ASN A 488 -9.58 10.53 -9.59
N TRP A 489 -9.03 11.75 -9.60
CA TRP A 489 -7.63 12.02 -9.95
C TRP A 489 -6.67 11.35 -8.97
N GLU A 490 -7.14 11.06 -7.76
CA GLU A 490 -6.44 10.32 -6.70
C GLU A 490 -6.08 8.89 -7.14
N TYR A 491 -6.71 8.38 -8.21
CA TYR A 491 -6.44 7.07 -8.82
C TYR A 491 -5.76 7.18 -10.20
N TYR A 492 -5.34 8.39 -10.62
CA TYR A 492 -4.77 8.68 -11.93
C TYR A 492 -3.29 9.07 -11.82
N ARG A 493 -2.46 8.49 -12.68
CA ARG A 493 -1.03 8.81 -12.81
C ARG A 493 -0.80 9.44 -14.18
N ASN A 494 -0.29 10.66 -14.18
CA ASN A 494 0.21 11.28 -15.40
C ASN A 494 1.48 10.55 -15.86
N ASN A 495 1.42 9.96 -17.05
CA ASN A 495 2.51 9.18 -17.63
C ASN A 495 3.07 9.79 -18.92
N ALA A 496 2.68 11.01 -19.31
CA ALA A 496 3.10 11.62 -20.57
C ALA A 496 4.63 11.68 -20.72
N ASP A 497 5.33 12.05 -19.63
CA ASP A 497 6.80 12.05 -19.56
C ASP A 497 7.39 10.75 -18.96
N GLY A 498 6.56 9.73 -18.77
CA GLY A 498 6.94 8.46 -18.15
C GLY A 498 7.95 7.69 -19.00
N PRO A 499 8.99 7.08 -18.39
CA PRO A 499 10.09 6.51 -19.17
C PRO A 499 9.87 5.05 -19.63
N SER A 500 9.01 4.27 -18.96
CA SER A 500 9.05 2.79 -19.07
C SER A 500 7.92 2.14 -19.86
N VAL A 501 6.77 2.81 -19.97
CA VAL A 501 5.54 2.27 -20.56
C VAL A 501 4.90 3.32 -21.46
N ALA A 502 4.52 2.92 -22.68
CA ALA A 502 3.69 3.75 -23.56
C ALA A 502 2.34 4.00 -22.88
N TYR A 503 1.52 4.93 -23.39
CA TYR A 503 0.32 5.50 -22.75
C TYR A 503 0.61 6.77 -21.96
N ASP A 504 -0.11 7.85 -22.25
CA ASP A 504 0.14 9.16 -21.63
C ASP A 504 -0.52 9.28 -20.23
N GLY A 505 -1.35 8.31 -19.84
CA GLY A 505 -1.88 8.17 -18.48
C GLY A 505 -2.05 6.72 -18.04
N LEU A 506 -1.88 6.48 -16.73
CA LEU A 506 -2.03 5.19 -16.06
C LEU A 506 -2.98 5.31 -14.86
N THR A 507 -3.51 4.19 -14.39
CA THR A 507 -4.28 4.11 -13.14
C THR A 507 -3.41 3.69 -11.95
N SER A 508 -3.91 3.93 -10.74
CA SER A 508 -3.28 3.61 -9.44
C SER A 508 -4.35 3.36 -8.37
N ASP A 509 -3.96 2.90 -7.19
CA ASP A 509 -4.82 2.99 -6.01
C ASP A 509 -4.98 4.44 -5.50
N TYR A 510 -5.72 4.58 -4.39
CA TYR A 510 -6.01 5.88 -3.80
C TYR A 510 -4.74 6.58 -3.32
N LEU A 511 -4.49 7.78 -3.84
CA LEU A 511 -3.30 8.59 -3.60
C LEU A 511 -1.99 7.91 -3.99
N GLY A 512 -2.03 6.85 -4.80
CA GLY A 512 -0.85 6.22 -5.35
C GLY A 512 0.04 5.49 -4.34
N VAL A 513 -0.47 5.14 -3.16
CA VAL A 513 0.22 4.31 -2.16
C VAL A 513 0.73 3.01 -2.81
N LYS A 514 -0.09 2.44 -3.68
CA LYS A 514 0.27 1.37 -4.61
C LYS A 514 0.00 1.82 -6.03
N LYS A 515 0.99 1.60 -6.90
CA LYS A 515 0.94 1.92 -8.33
C LYS A 515 -0.03 1.06 -9.16
N SER A 516 -0.96 0.33 -8.54
CA SER A 516 -1.92 -0.57 -9.19
C SER A 516 -3.26 -0.59 -8.46
N LEU A 517 -4.32 -0.96 -9.17
CA LEU A 517 -5.65 -1.24 -8.62
C LEU A 517 -5.80 -2.74 -8.33
N THR A 518 -6.69 -3.08 -7.39
CA THR A 518 -7.02 -4.46 -7.05
C THR A 518 -8.39 -4.85 -7.61
N ALA A 519 -8.45 -5.94 -8.35
CA ALA A 519 -9.70 -6.62 -8.70
C ALA A 519 -9.95 -7.73 -7.68
N PHE A 520 -11.15 -7.76 -7.10
CA PHE A 520 -11.48 -8.67 -6.00
C PHE A 520 -12.87 -9.30 -6.17
N SER A 521 -12.98 -10.59 -5.86
CA SER A 521 -14.25 -11.27 -5.63
C SER A 521 -14.16 -12.30 -4.52
N GLU A 522 -15.13 -12.25 -3.60
CA GLU A 522 -15.47 -13.40 -2.76
C GLU A 522 -15.92 -14.55 -3.66
N VAL A 523 -15.44 -15.76 -3.36
CA VAL A 523 -15.75 -17.00 -4.07
C VAL A 523 -16.02 -18.11 -3.07
N THR A 524 -16.78 -19.12 -3.46
CA THR A 524 -16.84 -20.39 -2.71
C THR A 524 -15.61 -21.24 -3.04
N PRO A 525 -14.82 -21.69 -2.04
CA PRO A 525 -13.67 -22.58 -2.24
C PRO A 525 -14.01 -23.85 -3.04
N CYS A 526 -12.99 -24.49 -3.61
CA CYS A 526 -13.08 -25.68 -4.46
C CYS A 526 -14.12 -25.62 -5.59
N ASN A 527 -14.31 -24.43 -6.15
CA ASN A 527 -15.12 -24.25 -7.35
C ASN A 527 -14.28 -23.62 -8.45
N THR A 528 -14.68 -23.90 -9.68
CA THR A 528 -14.13 -23.24 -10.86
C THR A 528 -14.97 -22.02 -11.18
N TYR A 529 -14.31 -20.90 -11.38
CA TYR A 529 -14.89 -19.64 -11.81
C TYR A 529 -14.41 -19.35 -13.22
N HIS A 530 -15.29 -18.77 -14.02
CA HIS A 530 -14.95 -18.34 -15.36
C HIS A 530 -14.66 -16.84 -15.33
N LEU A 531 -13.45 -16.46 -15.75
CA LEU A 531 -13.04 -15.08 -15.96
C LEU A 531 -12.97 -14.77 -17.45
N LYS A 532 -13.60 -13.66 -17.84
CA LYS A 532 -13.42 -13.02 -19.13
C LYS A 532 -12.72 -11.68 -18.93
N LEU A 533 -11.52 -11.56 -19.49
CA LEU A 533 -10.68 -10.36 -19.47
C LEU A 533 -10.76 -9.73 -20.86
N ALA A 534 -11.31 -8.53 -20.96
CA ALA A 534 -11.58 -7.89 -22.25
C ALA A 534 -11.17 -6.43 -22.24
N VAL A 535 -10.55 -5.96 -23.32
CA VAL A 535 -10.24 -4.55 -23.61
C VAL A 535 -10.60 -4.22 -25.05
N ALA A 536 -11.11 -3.03 -25.31
CA ALA A 536 -11.50 -2.58 -26.64
C ALA A 536 -11.48 -1.06 -26.77
N ASP A 537 -11.32 -0.59 -28.01
CA ASP A 537 -11.46 0.84 -28.32
C ASP A 537 -12.93 1.24 -28.29
N ARG A 538 -13.19 2.53 -28.02
CA ARG A 538 -14.53 3.10 -28.13
C ARG A 538 -14.55 4.50 -28.76
N GLY A 539 -15.37 4.66 -29.78
CA GLY A 539 -15.63 5.93 -30.45
C GLY A 539 -14.86 6.03 -31.76
N ASP A 540 -13.57 5.73 -31.72
CA ASP A 540 -12.80 5.32 -32.90
C ASP A 540 -11.87 4.13 -32.54
N GLY A 541 -10.82 3.90 -33.31
CA GLY A 541 -9.78 2.91 -32.98
C GLY A 541 -8.43 3.37 -33.49
N SER A 542 -8.13 4.64 -33.22
CA SER A 542 -6.92 5.32 -33.66
C SER A 542 -5.88 5.37 -32.55
N TYR A 543 -6.33 5.53 -31.30
CA TYR A 543 -5.51 5.50 -30.09
C TYR A 543 -5.78 4.20 -29.35
N ASP A 544 -4.74 3.61 -28.80
CA ASP A 544 -4.82 2.32 -28.14
C ASP A 544 -4.85 2.49 -26.61
N SER A 545 -5.49 1.54 -25.94
CA SER A 545 -5.42 1.33 -24.51
C SER A 545 -4.86 -0.04 -24.17
N GLY A 546 -4.32 -0.16 -22.95
CA GLY A 546 -3.72 -1.39 -22.44
C GLY A 546 -4.08 -1.67 -20.99
N VAL A 547 -4.16 -2.96 -20.64
CA VAL A 547 -4.37 -3.44 -19.29
C VAL A 547 -3.26 -4.43 -18.94
N PHE A 548 -2.47 -4.09 -17.92
CA PHE A 548 -1.49 -4.96 -17.30
C PHE A 548 -2.15 -5.65 -16.12
N ILE A 549 -2.07 -6.98 -16.06
CA ILE A 549 -2.78 -7.81 -15.08
C ILE A 549 -1.75 -8.71 -14.43
N SER A 550 -1.61 -8.64 -13.10
CA SER A 550 -0.67 -9.47 -12.35
C SER A 550 -1.13 -10.93 -12.26
N GLU A 551 -0.35 -11.71 -11.53
CA GLU A 551 -0.75 -13.05 -11.11
C GLU A 551 -2.07 -13.06 -10.33
N LEU A 552 -2.87 -14.10 -10.61
CA LEU A 552 -4.07 -14.47 -9.86
C LEU A 552 -3.66 -15.01 -8.51
N GLN A 553 -4.23 -14.47 -7.46
CA GLN A 553 -4.04 -14.94 -6.10
C GLN A 553 -5.38 -15.49 -5.60
N GLY A 554 -5.35 -16.73 -5.11
CA GLY A 554 -6.43 -17.22 -4.26
C GLY A 554 -6.24 -16.69 -2.85
N GLY A 555 -7.29 -16.76 -2.04
CA GLY A 555 -7.12 -16.84 -0.59
C GLY A 555 -6.12 -17.92 -0.16
N VAL A 556 -5.78 -17.96 1.12
CA VAL A 556 -4.79 -18.88 1.73
C VAL A 556 -5.40 -20.27 2.04
N PRO A 557 -4.63 -21.39 2.00
CA PRO A 557 -5.15 -22.75 2.12
C PRO A 557 -6.04 -22.97 3.35
N THR A 558 -7.03 -23.85 3.24
CA THR A 558 -7.91 -24.16 4.36
C THR A 558 -7.12 -24.82 5.49
N LEU A 559 -7.27 -24.25 6.68
CA LEU A 559 -6.70 -24.77 7.91
C LEU A 559 -7.84 -25.35 8.74
N GLU A 560 -7.98 -26.68 8.75
CA GLU A 560 -8.96 -27.38 9.60
C GLU A 560 -8.24 -28.07 10.77
N VAL A 561 -8.83 -27.97 11.95
CA VAL A 561 -8.42 -28.76 13.13
C VAL A 561 -9.44 -29.88 13.33
N VAL A 562 -9.01 -31.13 13.16
CA VAL A 562 -9.82 -32.32 13.40
C VAL A 562 -9.68 -32.74 14.86
N TYR A 563 -10.74 -32.48 15.60
CA TYR A 563 -10.83 -32.82 17.02
C TYR A 563 -11.30 -34.27 17.21
N ASN A 564 -10.38 -35.20 17.42
CA ASN A 564 -10.64 -36.65 17.48
C ASN A 564 -11.47 -37.09 18.70
N ASN A 565 -11.67 -36.18 19.65
CA ASN A 565 -12.37 -36.43 20.90
C ASN A 565 -13.71 -35.67 21.03
N GLY A 566 -14.13 -34.94 19.98
CA GLY A 566 -15.41 -34.24 19.93
C GLY A 566 -15.49 -32.94 20.75
N ILE A 567 -14.33 -32.41 21.17
CA ILE A 567 -14.17 -31.12 21.84
C ILE A 567 -13.59 -30.16 20.81
N ASN A 568 -14.27 -29.07 20.48
CA ASN A 568 -13.89 -28.18 19.38
C ASN A 568 -12.81 -27.14 19.73
N TYR A 569 -11.89 -27.51 20.64
CA TYR A 569 -10.71 -26.73 21.01
C TYR A 569 -9.60 -27.68 21.48
N LEU A 570 -8.34 -27.29 21.28
CA LEU A 570 -7.17 -28.10 21.64
C LEU A 570 -6.97 -28.06 23.17
N VAL A 571 -6.68 -29.21 23.78
CA VAL A 571 -6.52 -29.33 25.24
C VAL A 571 -5.23 -30.06 25.59
N GLU A 572 -4.38 -29.40 26.37
CA GLU A 572 -3.17 -30.00 26.93
C GLU A 572 -3.49 -31.08 27.97
N GLU A 573 -2.79 -32.21 27.86
CA GLU A 573 -2.71 -33.31 28.84
C GLU A 573 -4.04 -33.93 29.33
N CYS A 574 -5.17 -33.57 28.74
CA CYS A 574 -6.48 -34.08 29.14
C CYS A 574 -6.85 -35.37 28.39
N ILE A 575 -6.24 -35.63 27.23
CA ILE A 575 -6.70 -36.65 26.28
C ILE A 575 -5.53 -37.43 25.67
N ASP A 576 -5.60 -38.77 25.69
CA ASP A 576 -4.55 -39.70 25.18
C ASP A 576 -4.67 -39.97 23.66
N ALA A 577 -5.40 -39.14 22.91
CA ALA A 577 -5.54 -39.27 21.47
C ALA A 577 -5.20 -37.92 20.81
N PRO A 578 -4.20 -37.86 19.90
CA PRO A 578 -3.79 -36.61 19.28
C PRO A 578 -4.89 -36.10 18.34
N ASP A 579 -5.16 -34.80 18.39
CA ASP A 579 -5.92 -34.10 17.36
C ASP A 579 -5.02 -33.85 16.14
N GLU A 580 -5.63 -33.71 14.96
CA GLU A 580 -4.90 -33.56 13.70
C GLU A 580 -5.16 -32.17 13.11
N ILE A 581 -4.10 -31.44 12.78
CA ILE A 581 -4.23 -30.27 11.90
C ILE A 581 -4.17 -30.79 10.48
N VAL A 582 -5.28 -30.62 9.78
CA VAL A 582 -5.38 -30.97 8.38
C VAL A 582 -5.26 -29.67 7.60
N ILE A 583 -4.08 -29.48 7.02
CA ILE A 583 -3.88 -28.44 6.01
C ILE A 583 -4.27 -29.09 4.69
N GLY A 584 -5.45 -28.71 4.23
CA GLY A 584 -6.08 -29.27 3.06
C GLY A 584 -5.98 -28.30 1.89
N LEU A 585 -5.70 -28.85 0.72
CA LEU A 585 -6.21 -28.28 -0.51
C LEU A 585 -7.53 -28.96 -0.79
N ASP A 586 -8.51 -28.21 -1.24
CA ASP A 586 -9.81 -28.77 -1.51
C ASP A 586 -9.87 -29.56 -2.85
N ALA A 587 -8.73 -29.73 -3.55
CA ALA A 587 -8.60 -30.56 -4.76
C ALA A 587 -7.17 -31.08 -4.98
N ASP A 588 -7.08 -32.21 -5.71
CA ASP A 588 -5.83 -32.83 -6.15
C ASP A 588 -5.05 -31.91 -7.11
N LEU A 589 -3.72 -31.93 -7.00
CA LEU A 589 -2.82 -31.14 -7.85
C LEU A 589 -2.25 -31.93 -9.04
N ASP A 590 -1.99 -31.25 -10.16
CA ASP A 590 -1.26 -31.83 -11.31
C ASP A 590 0.25 -31.56 -11.27
N GLN A 591 0.70 -30.57 -10.48
CA GLN A 591 2.10 -30.17 -10.25
C GLN A 591 2.36 -29.91 -8.76
N PRO A 592 3.61 -30.07 -8.26
CA PRO A 592 3.90 -29.84 -6.86
C PRO A 592 3.86 -28.36 -6.52
N ILE A 593 3.31 -28.04 -5.36
CA ILE A 593 3.16 -26.67 -4.85
C ILE A 593 3.73 -26.61 -3.46
N THR A 594 4.51 -25.57 -3.17
CA THR A 594 5.09 -25.35 -1.85
C THR A 594 4.49 -24.10 -1.22
N TYR A 595 3.87 -24.27 -0.05
CA TYR A 595 3.54 -23.17 0.84
C TYR A 595 4.59 -23.08 1.91
N ASP A 596 5.03 -21.87 2.20
CA ASP A 596 5.73 -21.63 3.46
C ASP A 596 4.73 -21.75 4.59
N VAL A 597 5.07 -22.57 5.57
CA VAL A 597 4.22 -22.81 6.73
C VAL A 597 4.80 -22.05 7.89
N VAL A 598 4.04 -21.04 8.28
CA VAL A 598 4.32 -20.25 9.46
C VAL A 598 3.30 -20.68 10.51
N VAL A 599 3.77 -21.40 11.54
CA VAL A 599 2.96 -21.75 12.70
C VAL A 599 3.04 -20.58 13.66
N MET A 600 1.92 -19.86 13.76
CA MET A 600 1.78 -18.61 14.51
C MET A 600 0.80 -18.81 15.68
N GLY A 601 0.91 -18.00 16.72
CA GLY A 601 0.08 -18.08 17.94
C GLY A 601 0.89 -18.25 19.23
N THR A 602 0.18 -18.21 20.35
CA THR A 602 0.78 -18.16 21.70
C THR A 602 1.11 -19.52 22.30
N ALA A 603 0.61 -20.62 21.72
CA ALA A 603 0.93 -21.96 22.17
C ALA A 603 2.35 -22.37 21.74
N THR A 604 3.14 -22.87 22.68
CA THR A 604 4.57 -23.16 22.52
C THR A 604 4.82 -24.57 21.97
N PRO A 605 5.48 -24.73 20.80
CA PRO A 605 5.86 -26.04 20.27
C PRO A 605 6.72 -26.86 21.25
N GLY A 606 6.27 -28.06 21.60
CA GLY A 606 6.94 -28.99 22.52
C GLY A 606 6.59 -28.79 24.00
N ALA A 607 5.86 -27.73 24.36
CA ALA A 607 5.26 -27.56 25.68
C ALA A 607 3.73 -27.71 25.62
N ASP A 608 3.08 -26.97 24.72
CA ASP A 608 1.62 -26.85 24.66
C ASP A 608 1.01 -27.75 23.58
N TYR A 609 1.77 -27.96 22.50
CA TYR A 609 1.47 -28.97 21.50
C TYR A 609 2.74 -29.61 20.98
N THR A 610 2.66 -30.88 20.60
CA THR A 610 3.72 -31.54 19.84
C THR A 610 3.25 -31.68 18.39
N LEU A 611 3.67 -30.72 17.56
CA LEU A 611 3.28 -30.63 16.15
C LEU A 611 4.55 -30.61 15.29
N ASN A 612 4.76 -31.69 14.53
CA ASN A 612 5.89 -31.80 13.60
C ASN A 612 5.45 -31.33 12.20
N LEU A 613 5.09 -30.06 12.09
CA LEU A 613 4.75 -29.44 10.82
C LEU A 613 6.03 -28.88 10.17
N PRO A 614 6.34 -29.22 8.90
CA PRO A 614 7.53 -28.69 8.22
C PRO A 614 7.38 -27.19 7.95
N SER A 615 8.51 -26.46 7.87
CA SER A 615 8.55 -25.01 7.58
C SER A 615 8.05 -24.64 6.18
N SER A 616 7.91 -25.65 5.33
CA SER A 616 7.14 -25.54 4.11
C SER A 616 6.44 -26.88 3.86
N ILE A 617 5.21 -26.81 3.37
CA ILE A 617 4.47 -27.98 2.93
C ILE A 617 4.48 -27.98 1.42
N THR A 618 5.05 -29.04 0.86
CA THR A 618 4.92 -29.32 -0.56
C THR A 618 3.79 -30.32 -0.79
N PHE A 619 2.68 -29.88 -1.35
CA PHE A 619 1.66 -30.76 -1.90
C PHE A 619 2.15 -31.31 -3.24
N SER A 620 2.30 -32.63 -3.35
CA SER A 620 2.78 -33.29 -4.58
C SER A 620 1.62 -33.59 -5.53
N PRO A 621 1.88 -33.85 -6.84
CA PRO A 621 0.81 -34.20 -7.78
C PRO A 621 0.02 -35.44 -7.34
N GLY A 622 -1.31 -35.40 -7.47
CA GLY A 622 -2.24 -36.52 -7.22
C GLY A 622 -2.47 -36.89 -5.76
N MET A 623 -2.35 -35.91 -4.85
CA MET A 623 -2.58 -36.02 -3.40
C MET A 623 -3.84 -35.29 -2.98
#